data_AF-A0A9W7CR65-F1
#
_entry.id   AF-A0A9W7CR65-F1
#
_cell.length_a   1.000
_cell.length_b   1.000
_cell.length_c   1.000
_cell.angle_alpha   90.00
_cell.angle_beta   90.00
_cell.angle_gamma   90.00
#
_symmetry.space_group_name_H-M   'P 1'
#
loop_
_entity.id
_entity.type
_entity.pdbx_description
1 polymer ?
#
loop_
_entity_poly.entity_id
_entity_poly.type
_entity_poly.pdbx_seq_one_letter_code
_entity_poly.pdbx_strand_id
1 'polypeptide(L)'
;MAQTEAATPQEAHHEAPPAGTANVAPDAMSMQQLMIWLTQQQQMYQTQMQTQFQMQMQQTNNRFEHLLASQGERRKKDPPMYEGKFGEDLELWIFAMEEYYANKRGLMEADKSDFVTQYPAV
;
A
#
# COMPACT_ATOMS: atom_id res chain seq x y z
N MET A 1 56.30 -9.12 -34.65
CA MET A 1 56.18 -10.57 -34.43
C MET A 1 54.69 -10.81 -34.16
N ALA A 2 53.80 -11.12 -35.12
CA ALA A 2 53.75 -12.24 -36.08
C ALA A 2 53.82 -13.59 -35.32
N GLN A 3 52.91 -14.57 -35.35
CA GLN A 3 51.78 -15.07 -36.18
C GLN A 3 50.83 -15.84 -35.22
N THR A 4 49.51 -16.03 -35.37
CA THR A 4 48.66 -16.58 -36.46
C THR A 4 48.89 -18.07 -36.77
N GLU A 5 47.95 -18.93 -36.36
CA GLU A 5 47.51 -20.17 -37.06
C GLU A 5 46.27 -20.68 -36.29
N ALA A 6 45.03 -20.61 -36.78
CA ALA A 6 44.43 -21.16 -37.99
C ALA A 6 44.31 -22.70 -37.98
N ALA A 7 43.07 -23.18 -37.83
CA ALA A 7 42.61 -24.45 -38.37
C ALA A 7 41.08 -24.40 -38.57
N THR A 8 40.70 -23.95 -39.76
CA THR A 8 39.41 -24.14 -40.46
C THR A 8 39.65 -25.30 -41.45
N PRO A 9 38.70 -26.18 -41.85
CA PRO A 9 37.71 -25.81 -42.88
C PRO A 9 36.33 -26.51 -42.90
N GLN A 10 35.33 -25.76 -43.42
CA GLN A 10 34.24 -26.12 -44.35
C GLN A 10 33.23 -27.23 -43.93
N GLU A 11 31.91 -27.13 -44.17
CA GLU A 11 31.25 -26.82 -45.44
C GLU A 11 29.79 -26.32 -45.26
N ALA A 12 29.28 -25.75 -46.35
CA ALA A 12 28.07 -24.99 -46.61
C ALA A 12 26.74 -25.46 -46.00
N HIS A 13 25.84 -24.51 -45.71
CA HIS A 13 24.63 -24.33 -46.54
C HIS A 13 24.06 -22.92 -46.33
N HIS A 14 23.82 -22.23 -47.44
CA HIS A 14 23.12 -20.96 -47.54
C HIS A 14 21.67 -21.14 -47.12
N GLU A 15 21.13 -20.27 -46.25
CA GLU A 15 19.76 -19.79 -46.46
C GLU A 15 19.60 -18.39 -45.84
N ALA A 16 19.11 -17.47 -46.67
CA ALA A 16 18.71 -16.12 -46.35
C ALA A 16 17.62 -16.10 -45.26
N PRO A 17 17.46 -15.00 -44.50
CA PRO A 17 16.45 -14.94 -43.44
C PRO A 17 15.06 -15.13 -44.06
N PRO A 18 14.19 -16.02 -43.55
CA PRO A 18 12.78 -15.88 -43.83
C PRO A 18 12.35 -14.58 -43.14
N ALA A 19 12.19 -13.56 -43.98
CA ALA A 19 11.34 -12.41 -43.74
C ALA A 19 9.98 -12.94 -43.28
N GLY A 20 9.80 -12.97 -41.96
CA GLY A 20 8.60 -13.41 -41.28
C GLY A 20 8.22 -12.44 -40.18
N THR A 21 8.57 -11.16 -40.32
CA THR A 21 7.73 -10.12 -39.73
C THR A 21 6.38 -10.22 -40.40
N ALA A 22 5.47 -11.02 -39.84
CA ALA A 22 4.05 -10.78 -39.95
C ALA A 22 3.76 -9.46 -39.23
N ASN A 23 4.26 -8.40 -39.85
CA ASN A 23 3.73 -7.06 -39.75
C ASN A 23 2.31 -7.25 -40.28
N VAL A 24 1.35 -7.44 -39.37
CA VAL A 24 -0.06 -7.46 -39.74
C VAL A 24 -0.33 -6.06 -40.25
N ALA A 25 -0.14 -5.87 -41.55
CA ALA A 25 -0.66 -4.73 -42.26
C ALA A 25 -2.15 -4.67 -41.90
N PRO A 26 -2.69 -3.49 -41.53
CA PRO A 26 -4.08 -3.32 -41.11
C PRO A 26 -5.02 -3.38 -42.33
N ASP A 27 -4.89 -4.41 -43.16
CA ASP A 27 -5.76 -4.66 -44.29
C ASP A 27 -7.10 -5.19 -43.77
N ALA A 28 -8.01 -4.23 -43.57
CA ALA A 28 -9.45 -4.34 -43.44
C ALA A 28 -9.97 -5.35 -42.40
N MET A 29 -9.85 -4.99 -41.11
CA MET A 29 -10.82 -5.50 -40.12
C MET A 29 -12.23 -5.22 -40.67
N SER A 30 -13.05 -6.26 -40.86
CA SER A 30 -14.44 -6.07 -41.29
C SER A 30 -15.15 -5.14 -40.30
N MET A 31 -16.13 -4.34 -40.73
CA MET A 31 -16.84 -3.43 -39.81
C MET A 31 -17.44 -4.16 -38.59
N GLN A 32 -17.81 -5.43 -38.74
CA GLN A 32 -18.23 -6.28 -37.62
C GLN A 32 -17.07 -6.59 -36.66
N GLN A 33 -15.89 -6.95 -37.18
CA GLN A 33 -14.69 -7.15 -36.37
C GLN A 33 -14.23 -5.86 -35.69
N LEU A 34 -14.32 -4.72 -36.38
CA LEU A 34 -14.03 -3.41 -35.82
C LEU A 34 -14.94 -3.11 -34.63
N MET A 35 -16.26 -3.32 -34.75
CA MET A 35 -17.18 -3.11 -33.64
C MET A 35 -16.88 -4.05 -32.47
N ILE A 36 -16.59 -5.33 -32.74
CA ILE A 36 -16.22 -6.28 -31.69
C ILE A 36 -14.96 -5.81 -30.96
N TRP A 37 -13.94 -5.37 -31.70
CA TRP A 37 -12.69 -4.87 -31.14
C TRP A 37 -12.90 -3.60 -30.32
N LEU A 38 -13.65 -2.62 -30.84
CA LEU A 38 -13.96 -1.37 -30.11
C LEU A 38 -14.73 -1.65 -28.81
N THR A 39 -15.70 -2.57 -28.87
CA THR A 39 -16.53 -2.94 -27.71
C THR A 39 -15.68 -3.65 -26.65
N GLN A 40 -14.80 -4.55 -27.09
CA GLN A 40 -13.86 -5.23 -26.19
C GLN A 40 -12.88 -4.25 -25.55
N GLN A 41 -12.33 -3.31 -26.32
CA GLN A 41 -11.43 -2.28 -25.82
C GLN A 41 -12.14 -1.39 -24.78
N GLN A 42 -13.39 -1.00 -25.05
CA GLN A 42 -14.18 -0.20 -24.12
C GLN A 42 -14.48 -0.95 -22.82
N GLN A 43 -14.83 -2.24 -22.90
CA GLN A 43 -15.03 -3.07 -21.70
C GLN A 43 -13.76 -3.16 -20.86
N MET A 44 -12.62 -3.45 -21.49
CA MET A 44 -11.33 -3.52 -20.79
C MET A 44 -11.01 -2.23 -20.04
N TYR A 45 -11.24 -1.08 -20.67
CA TYR A 45 -11.01 0.22 -20.02
C TYR A 45 -11.94 0.46 -18.83
N GLN A 46 -13.23 0.13 -18.96
CA GLN A 46 -14.22 0.24 -17.88
C GLN A 46 -13.84 -0.65 -16.69
N THR A 47 -13.49 -1.91 -16.95
CA THR A 47 -13.08 -2.86 -15.92
C THR A 47 -11.80 -2.40 -15.24
N GLN A 48 -10.79 -1.95 -16.01
CA GLN A 48 -9.53 -1.46 -15.45
C GLN A 48 -9.75 -0.30 -14.48
N MET A 49 -10.57 0.69 -14.86
CA MET A 49 -10.91 1.82 -14.00
C MET A 49 -11.64 1.38 -12.73
N GLN A 50 -12.62 0.48 -12.85
CA GLN A 50 -13.36 -0.04 -11.71
C GLN A 50 -12.44 -0.80 -10.75
N THR A 51 -11.54 -1.64 -11.27
CA THR A 51 -10.57 -2.40 -10.47
C THR A 51 -9.59 -1.47 -9.75
N GLN A 52 -9.07 -0.43 -10.44
CA GLN A 52 -8.19 0.55 -9.78
C GLN A 52 -8.89 1.26 -8.64
N PHE A 53 -10.13 1.72 -8.85
CA PHE A 53 -10.88 2.40 -7.81
C PHE A 53 -11.16 1.49 -6.61
N GLN A 54 -11.57 0.24 -6.87
CA GLN A 54 -11.81 -0.74 -5.83
C GLN A 54 -10.54 -1.06 -5.03
N MET A 55 -9.39 -1.23 -5.70
CA MET A 55 -8.11 -1.44 -5.02
C MET A 55 -7.71 -0.23 -4.18
N GLN A 56 -7.86 0.99 -4.70
CA GLN A 56 -7.58 2.21 -3.94
C GLN A 56 -8.46 2.29 -2.70
N MET A 57 -9.76 2.04 -2.83
CA MET A 57 -10.71 2.03 -1.71
C MET A 57 -10.39 0.96 -0.69
N GLN A 58 -10.02 -0.26 -1.11
CA GLN A 58 -9.59 -1.29 -0.17
C GLN A 58 -8.30 -0.89 0.54
N GLN A 59 -7.33 -0.31 -0.16
CA GLN A 59 -6.06 0.09 0.45
C GLN A 59 -6.26 1.21 1.48
N THR A 60 -7.08 2.21 1.15
CA THR A 60 -7.40 3.30 2.08
C THR A 60 -8.18 2.79 3.28
N ASN A 61 -9.15 1.90 3.07
CA ASN A 61 -9.93 1.31 4.16
C ASN A 61 -9.05 0.46 5.09
N ASN A 62 -8.18 -0.40 4.54
CA ASN A 62 -7.22 -1.18 5.34
C ASN A 62 -6.27 -0.27 6.13
N ARG A 63 -5.79 0.82 5.52
CA ARG A 63 -4.93 1.80 6.21
C ARG A 63 -5.68 2.49 7.35
N PHE A 64 -6.94 2.86 7.13
CA PHE A 64 -7.79 3.48 8.14
C PHE A 64 -8.04 2.53 9.31
N GLU A 65 -8.47 1.30 9.05
CA GLU A 65 -8.70 0.27 10.07
C GLU A 65 -7.43 0.00 10.89
N HIS A 66 -6.26 -0.07 10.24
CA HIS A 66 -4.99 -0.23 10.94
C HIS A 66 -4.68 0.94 11.88
N LEU A 67 -4.88 2.17 11.43
CA LEU A 67 -4.70 3.37 12.27
C LEU A 67 -5.67 3.35 13.45
N LEU A 68 -6.93 3.00 13.23
CA LEU A 68 -7.95 2.93 14.27
C LEU A 68 -7.65 1.84 15.32
N ALA A 69 -7.24 0.65 14.87
CA ALA A 69 -6.81 -0.44 15.73
C ALA A 69 -5.57 -0.06 16.56
N SER A 70 -4.57 0.56 15.94
CA SER A 70 -3.35 1.01 16.63
C SER A 70 -3.64 2.06 17.71
N GLN A 71 -4.64 2.92 17.50
CA GLN A 71 -5.05 3.92 18.49
C GLN A 71 -5.77 3.26 19.67
N GLY A 72 -6.63 2.27 19.40
CA GLY A 72 -7.29 1.47 20.44
C GLY A 72 -6.29 0.70 21.32
N GLU A 73 -5.23 0.15 20.71
CA GLU A 73 -4.17 -0.53 21.43
C GLU A 73 -3.34 0.42 22.31
N ARG A 74 -3.04 1.65 21.84
CA ARG A 74 -2.41 2.68 22.67
C ARG A 74 -3.25 3.10 23.88
N ARG A 75 -4.59 3.04 23.79
CA ARG A 75 -5.50 3.40 24.91
C ARG A 75 -5.60 2.31 25.99
N LYS A 76 -5.22 1.07 25.70
CA LYS A 76 -5.35 -0.06 26.65
C LYS A 76 -4.11 -0.36 27.46
N LYS A 77 -2.97 0.27 27.15
CA LYS A 77 -1.71 0.03 27.86
C LYS A 77 -1.78 0.57 29.29
N ASP A 78 -0.95 0.03 30.15
CA ASP A 78 -0.65 0.56 31.48
C ASP A 78 0.22 1.82 31.37
N PRO A 79 0.20 2.71 32.38
CA PRO A 79 1.06 3.89 32.37
C PRO A 79 2.54 3.47 32.42
N PRO A 80 3.43 4.22 31.76
CA PRO A 80 4.86 3.96 31.87
C PRO A 80 5.33 4.11 33.32
N MET A 81 6.15 3.17 33.80
CA MET A 81 6.68 3.16 35.17
C MET A 81 8.09 3.76 35.19
N TYR A 82 8.40 4.56 36.21
CA TYR A 82 9.74 5.08 36.47
C TYR A 82 10.40 4.24 37.55
N GLU A 83 11.58 3.70 37.27
CA GLU A 83 12.30 2.79 38.17
C GLU A 83 13.36 3.51 39.02
N GLY A 84 13.65 4.77 38.72
CA GLY A 84 14.66 5.57 39.42
C GLY A 84 16.08 5.08 39.18
N LYS A 85 16.33 4.34 38.08
CA LYS A 85 17.64 3.78 37.79
C LYS A 85 18.61 4.87 37.34
N PHE A 86 19.88 4.73 37.70
CA PHE A 86 20.91 5.63 37.20
C PHE A 86 21.03 5.50 35.67
N GLY A 87 20.79 6.61 34.95
CA GLY A 87 20.71 6.64 33.48
C GLY A 87 19.30 6.54 32.91
N GLU A 88 18.28 6.38 33.75
CA GLU A 88 16.89 6.56 33.34
C GLU A 88 16.58 8.05 33.17
N ASP A 89 15.97 8.40 32.05
CA ASP A 89 15.68 9.78 31.69
C ASP A 89 14.32 10.19 32.28
N LEU A 90 14.38 11.06 33.29
CA LEU A 90 13.21 11.60 33.96
C LEU A 90 12.34 12.44 33.02
N GLU A 91 12.95 13.24 32.14
CA GLU A 91 12.20 14.09 31.21
C GLU A 91 11.44 13.23 30.21
N LEU A 92 12.09 12.20 29.69
CA LEU A 92 11.46 11.25 28.77
C LEU A 92 10.29 10.50 29.42
N TRP A 93 10.43 10.10 30.68
CA TRP A 93 9.34 9.46 31.42
C TRP A 93 8.16 10.41 31.63
N ILE A 94 8.41 11.68 31.96
CA ILE A 94 7.36 12.71 32.09
C ILE A 94 6.61 12.88 30.77
N PHE A 95 7.32 13.00 29.64
CA PHE A 95 6.69 13.11 28.32
C PHE A 95 5.82 11.90 27.99
N ALA A 96 6.30 10.68 28.26
CA ALA A 96 5.55 9.46 28.05
C ALA A 96 4.28 9.37 28.93
N MET A 97 4.36 9.86 30.16
CA MET A 97 3.22 9.97 31.08
C MET A 97 2.19 11.00 30.62
N GLU A 98 2.63 12.17 30.14
CA GLU A 98 1.75 13.20 29.60
C GLU A 98 1.00 12.70 28.35
N GLU A 99 1.71 12.05 27.42
CA GLU A 99 1.11 11.44 26.23
C GLU A 99 0.07 10.38 26.61
N TYR A 100 0.40 9.53 27.60
CA TYR A 100 -0.49 8.50 28.10
C TYR A 100 -1.82 9.07 28.60
N TYR A 101 -1.80 10.10 29.44
CA TYR A 101 -3.03 10.70 29.96
C TYR A 101 -3.75 11.59 28.94
N ALA A 102 -3.03 12.25 28.03
CA ALA A 102 -3.65 12.95 26.91
C ALA A 102 -4.49 11.99 26.06
N ASN A 103 -4.00 10.77 25.82
CA ASN A 103 -4.72 9.75 25.06
C ASN A 103 -5.87 9.08 25.85
N LYS A 104 -5.80 9.02 27.19
CA LYS A 104 -6.88 8.48 28.06
C LYS A 104 -7.92 9.50 28.51
N ARG A 105 -7.77 10.79 28.19
CA ARG A 105 -8.66 11.88 28.64
C ARG A 105 -10.15 11.57 28.43
N GLY A 106 -10.54 11.08 27.26
CA GLY A 106 -11.95 10.75 26.97
C GLY A 106 -12.49 9.56 27.77
N LEU A 107 -11.63 8.61 28.16
CA LEU A 107 -12.02 7.48 29.01
C LEU A 107 -12.22 7.94 30.46
N MET A 108 -11.31 8.78 30.96
CA MET A 108 -11.42 9.34 32.31
C MET A 108 -12.61 10.28 32.48
N GLU A 109 -12.99 11.00 31.43
CA GLU A 109 -14.14 11.90 31.46
C GLU A 109 -15.47 11.13 31.51
N ALA A 110 -15.54 9.97 30.86
CA ALA A 110 -16.69 9.07 30.89
C ALA A 110 -16.83 8.30 32.23
N ASP A 111 -15.74 8.11 32.97
CA ASP A 111 -15.70 7.38 34.24
C ASP A 111 -15.83 8.30 35.47
N LYS A 112 -16.15 9.59 35.26
CA LYS A 112 -16.44 10.52 36.36
C LYS A 112 -17.78 10.16 36.99
N SER A 113 -17.76 9.89 38.29
CA SER A 113 -18.97 9.60 39.06
C SER A 113 -19.91 10.80 39.13
N ASP A 114 -21.20 10.56 38.87
CA ASP A 114 -22.29 11.55 39.03
C ASP A 114 -22.45 12.07 40.47
N PHE A 115 -21.78 11.44 41.44
CA PHE A 115 -21.85 11.80 42.86
C PHE A 115 -21.37 13.25 43.15
N VAL A 116 -20.51 13.82 42.30
CA VAL A 116 -19.98 15.18 42.49
C VAL A 116 -20.96 16.27 42.00
N THR A 117 -21.97 15.93 41.20
CA THR A 117 -22.89 16.91 40.59
C THR A 117 -24.13 17.21 41.45
N GLN A 118 -24.25 16.60 42.63
CA GLN A 118 -25.49 16.62 43.43
C GLN A 118 -25.34 17.36 44.76
N TYR A 119 -24.85 18.60 44.74
CA TYR A 119 -25.17 19.56 45.79
C TYR A 119 -25.91 20.74 45.17
N PRO A 120 -27.25 20.81 45.27
CA PRO A 120 -27.96 22.04 44.95
C PRO A 120 -27.49 23.12 45.93
N ALA A 121 -27.12 24.29 45.38
CA ALA A 121 -26.97 25.49 46.17
C ALA A 121 -28.28 25.73 46.94
N VAL A 122 -28.19 25.76 48.27
CA VAL A 122 -29.27 26.15 49.17
C VAL A 122 -29.31 27.67 49.27
#